data_AF-A0A1V4SRY1-F1
#
_entry.id   AF-A0A1V4SRY1-F1
#
_cell.length_a   1.000
_cell.length_b   1.000
_cell.length_c   1.000
_cell.angle_alpha   90.00
_cell.angle_beta   90.00
_cell.angle_gamma   90.00
#
_symmetry.space_group_name_H-M   'P 1'
#
loop_
_entity.id
_entity.type
_entity.pdbx_description
1 polymer ?
#
loop_
_entity_poly.entity_id
_entity_poly.type
_entity_poly.pdbx_seq_one_letter_code
_entity_poly.pdbx_strand_id
1 'polypeptide(L)' 'MSKKELIQFIIKVEDKKRIKEIAEKQGKSISEILCNYINEIIESEDIKEKYQYKLEEKIVMTDEKLINLKKKMKWDY' A
#
# COMPACT_ATOMS: atom_id res chain seq x y z
N MET A 1 13.87 -1.25 23.94
CA MET A 1 13.02 -0.04 23.84
C MET A 1 13.06 0.44 22.39
N SER A 2 11.91 0.66 21.76
CA SER A 2 11.86 1.22 20.40
C SER A 2 12.36 2.67 20.41
N LYS A 3 13.26 3.02 19.50
CA LYS A 3 13.77 4.40 19.35
C LYS A 3 12.62 5.27 18.81
N LYS A 4 12.31 6.37 19.50
CA LYS A 4 11.36 7.37 19.02
C LYS A 4 12.15 8.51 18.39
N GLU A 5 11.84 8.83 17.14
CA GLU A 5 12.41 9.97 16.42
C GLU A 5 11.34 11.04 16.22
N LEU A 6 11.75 12.31 16.25
CA LEU A 6 10.87 13.46 16.05
C LEU A 6 10.86 13.84 14.57
N ILE A 7 9.67 13.92 13.99
CA ILE A 7 9.47 14.38 12.62
C ILE A 7 8.67 15.69 12.66
N GLN A 8 9.16 16.71 11.96
CA GLN A 8 8.45 17.97 11.77
C GLN A 8 7.74 17.97 10.42
N PHE A 9 6.48 18.40 10.41
CA PHE A 9 5.67 18.50 9.20
C PHE A 9 5.17 19.93 9.03
N ILE A 10 5.10 20.37 7.77
CA ILE A 10 4.48 21.64 7.40
C ILE A 10 3.12 21.32 6.80
N ILE A 11 2.08 21.92 7.37
CA ILE A 11 0.70 21.77 6.91
C ILE A 11 0.02 23.14 6.84
N LYS A 12 -1.03 23.25 6.04
CA LYS A 12 -1.85 24.46 6.03
C LYS A 12 -2.56 24.62 7.37
N VAL A 13 -2.82 25.88 7.74
CA VAL A 13 -3.48 26.20 9.01
C VAL A 13 -4.90 25.62 9.07
N GLU A 14 -5.60 25.58 7.94
CA GLU A 14 -6.93 24.98 7.79
C GLU A 14 -6.90 23.47 8.11
N ASP A 15 -5.91 22.77 7.56
CA ASP A 15 -5.74 21.33 7.79
C ASP A 15 -5.37 21.05 9.25
N LYS A 16 -4.57 21.91 9.89
CA LYS A 16 -4.27 21.81 11.32
C LYS A 16 -5.55 21.85 12.18
N LYS A 17 -6.50 22.73 11.85
CA LYS A 17 -7.78 22.80 12.58
C LYS A 17 -8.60 21.52 12.38
N ARG A 18 -8.74 21.07 11.14
CA ARG A 18 -9.47 19.83 10.82
C ARG A 18 -8.87 18.61 11.52
N ILE A 19 -7.54 18.46 11.50
CA ILE A 19 -6.86 17.36 12.17
C ILE A 19 -7.08 17.41 13.69
N LYS A 20 -7.05 18.61 14.30
CA LYS A 20 -7.33 18.78 15.73
C LYS A 20 -8.75 18.35 16.09
N GLU A 21 -9.76 18.74 15.30
CA GLU A 21 -11.14 18.32 15.53
C GLU A 21 -11.33 16.80 15.43
N ILE A 22 -10.64 16.16 14.47
CA ILE A 22 -10.66 14.69 14.34
C ILE A 22 -9.98 14.04 15.55
N ALA A 23 -8.83 14.58 15.98
CA ALA A 23 -8.09 14.11 17.16
C ALA A 23 -8.94 14.16 18.43
N GLU A 24 -9.62 15.28 18.66
CA GLU A 24 -10.53 15.46 19.79
C GLU A 24 -11.72 14.49 19.74
N LYS A 25 -12.36 14.33 18.58
CA LYS A 25 -13.47 13.38 18.39
C LYS A 25 -13.09 11.92 18.67
N GLN A 26 -11.85 11.54 18.35
CA GLN A 26 -11.35 10.18 18.55
C GLN A 26 -10.65 9.98 19.90
N GLY A 27 -10.48 11.03 20.71
CA GLY A 27 -9.73 10.95 21.96
C GLY A 27 -8.25 10.61 21.78
N LYS A 28 -7.67 10.98 20.62
CA LYS A 28 -6.28 10.67 20.25
C LYS A 28 -5.46 11.95 20.12
N SER A 29 -4.14 11.85 20.22
CA SER A 29 -3.24 12.94 19.88
C SER A 29 -3.15 13.14 18.35
N ILE A 30 -2.82 14.36 17.93
CA ILE A 30 -2.56 14.66 16.51
C ILE A 30 -1.46 13.76 15.95
N SER A 31 -0.41 13.49 16.74
CA SER A 31 0.68 12.57 16.35
C SER A 31 0.19 11.15 16.11
N GLU A 32 -0.70 10.62 16.96
CA GLU A 32 -1.24 9.27 16.76
C GLU A 32 -2.09 9.18 15.50
N ILE A 33 -2.89 10.21 15.21
CA ILE A 33 -3.66 10.25 13.96
C ILE A 33 -2.75 10.26 12.75
N LEU A 34 -1.75 11.13 12.74
CA LEU A 34 -0.82 11.24 11.62
C LEU A 34 -0.02 9.96 11.43
N CYS A 35 0.49 9.35 12.51
CA CYS A 35 1.20 8.08 12.44
C CYS A 35 0.31 6.96 11.91
N ASN A 36 -0.94 6.85 12.37
CA ASN A 36 -1.87 5.84 11.87
C ASN A 36 -2.14 6.03 10.37
N TYR A 37 -2.37 7.27 9.94
CA TYR A 37 -2.64 7.57 8.53
C TYR A 37 -1.43 7.29 7.64
N ILE A 38 -0.23 7.64 8.09
CA ILE A 38 1.02 7.32 7.38
C ILE A 38 1.20 5.80 7.28
N ASN A 39 0.94 5.07 8.36
CA ASN A 39 1.04 3.60 8.35
C ASN A 39 0.03 2.97 7.38
N GLU A 40 -1.22 3.45 7.35
CA GLU A 40 -2.23 2.98 6.40
C GLU A 40 -1.81 3.20 4.94
N ILE A 41 -1.16 4.34 4.63
CA ILE A 41 -0.61 4.60 3.30
C ILE A 41 0.50 3.62 2.97
N ILE A 42 1.47 3.43 3.88
CA ILE A 42 2.60 2.51 3.67
C ILE A 42 2.09 1.08 3.48
N GLU A 43 1.19 0.61 4.33
CA GLU A 43 0.60 -0.73 4.21
C GLU A 43 -0.16 -0.89 2.89
N SER A 44 -0.88 0.14 2.45
CA SER A 44 -1.57 0.12 1.16
C SER A 44 -0.61 0.05 -0.02
N GLU A 45 0.55 0.72 0.04
CA GLU A 45 1.58 0.65 -0.99
C GLU A 45 2.25 -0.72 -1.03
N ASP A 46 2.64 -1.25 0.13
CA ASP A 46 3.24 -2.59 0.27
C ASP A 46 2.29 -3.68 -0.26
N ILE A 47 1.00 -3.57 0.08
CA ILE A 47 -0.03 -4.46 -0.43
C ILE A 47 -0.09 -4.37 -1.95
N LYS A 48 -0.16 -3.16 -2.51
CA LYS A 48 -0.26 -2.96 -3.96
C LYS A 48 0.93 -3.59 -4.69
N GLU A 49 2.15 -3.37 -4.20
CA GLU A 49 3.36 -3.96 -4.77
C GLU A 49 3.33 -5.50 -4.71
N LYS A 50 2.96 -6.06 -3.55
CA LYS A 50 2.84 -7.51 -3.38
C LYS A 50 1.80 -8.14 -4.29
N TYR A 51 0.65 -7.50 -4.49
CA TYR A 51 -0.39 -8.00 -5.39
C TYR A 51 0.00 -7.85 -6.86
N GLN A 52 0.73 -6.79 -7.21
CA GLN A 52 1.27 -6.61 -8.55
C GLN A 52 2.27 -7.72 -8.89
N TYR A 53 3.21 -8.01 -8.00
CA TYR A 53 4.17 -9.11 -8.18
C TYR A 53 3.46 -10.46 -8.39
N LYS A 54 2.44 -10.77 -7.58
CA LYS A 54 1.64 -12.00 -7.74
C LYS A 54 0.88 -12.08 -9.06
N LEU A 55 0.44 -10.95 -9.59
CA LEU A 55 -0.23 -10.90 -10.90
C LEU A 55 0.77 -11.17 -12.03
N GLU A 56 1.96 -10.58 -11.96
CA GLU A 56 3.04 -10.82 -12.92
C GLU A 56 3.47 -12.29 -12.94
N GLU A 57 3.66 -12.93 -11.76
CA GLU A 57 3.92 -14.36 -11.68
C GLU A 57 2.81 -15.20 -12.32
N LYS A 58 1.54 -14.87 -12.06
CA LYS A 58 0.40 -15.59 -12.65
C LYS A 58 0.34 -15.43 -14.17
N ILE A 59 0.69 -14.27 -14.71
CA ILE A 59 0.74 -14.03 -16.15
C ILE A 59 1.80 -14.95 -16.77
N VAL A 60 3.02 -14.93 -16.24
CA VAL A 60 4.12 -15.78 -16.71
C VAL A 60 3.74 -17.26 -16.67
N MET A 61 3.19 -17.74 -15.55
CA MET A 61 2.74 -19.13 -15.43
C MET A 61 1.62 -19.49 -16.42
N THR A 62 0.73 -18.54 -16.72
CA THR A 62 -0.38 -18.77 -17.66
C THR A 62 0.13 -18.82 -19.09
N ASP A 63 1.06 -17.94 -19.46
CA ASP A 63 1.72 -17.94 -20.76
C ASP A 63 2.50 -19.23 -20.98
N GLU A 64 3.25 -19.70 -19.98
CA GLU A 64 3.95 -20.99 -20.04
C GLU A 64 2.99 -22.17 -20.24
N LYS A 65 1.85 -22.18 -19.53
CA LYS A 65 0.81 -23.20 -19.71
C LYS A 65 0.21 -23.16 -21.10
N LEU A 66 -0.05 -21.97 -21.65
CA LEU A 66 -0.57 -21.78 -23.00
C LEU A 66 0.43 -22.27 -24.05
N ILE A 67 1.71 -21.93 -23.90
CA ILE A 67 2.79 -22.41 -24.79
C ILE A 67 2.84 -23.93 -24.77
N ASN A 68 2.80 -24.54 -23.57
CA ASN A 68 2.82 -26.00 -23.43
C ASN A 68 1.58 -26.66 -24.03
N LEU A 69 0.41 -26.03 -23.91
CA LEU A 69 -0.82 -26.53 -24.52
C LEU A 69 -0.77 -26.47 -26.04
N LYS A 70 -0.32 -25.34 -26.62
CA LYS A 70 -0.14 -25.18 -28.07
C LYS A 70 0.81 -26.24 -28.64
N LYS A 71 1.95 -26.48 -27.97
CA LYS A 71 2.89 -27.55 -28.32
C LYS A 71 2.23 -28.94 -28.33
N LYS A 72 1.43 -29.26 -27.31
CA LYS A 72 0.72 -30.55 -27.22
C LYS A 72 -0.32 -30.73 -28.31
N MET A 73 -1.01 -29.65 -28.69
CA MET A 73 -2.02 -29.67 -29.74
C MET A 73 -1.44 -29.67 -31.15
N LYS A 74 -0.11 -29.57 -31.31
CA LYS A 74 0.55 -29.31 -32.61
C LYS A 74 -0.10 -28.12 -33.32
N TRP A 75 -0.46 -27.12 -32.53
CA TRP A 75 -1.11 -25.92 -33.04
C TRP A 75 0.01 -25.01 -33.55
N ASP A 76 0.56 -25.40 -34.69
CA ASP A 76 1.60 -24.66 -35.37
C ASP A 76 0.95 -23.53 -36.16
N TYR A 77 1.39 -22.30 -35.88
CA TYR A 77 1.29 -21.16 -36.77
C TYR A 77 2.72 -20.80 -37.16
#